data_AF-A0A7S4MND2-F1
#
_entry.id   AF-A0A7S4MND2-F1
#
_cell.length_a   1.000
_cell.length_b   1.000
_cell.length_c   1.000
_cell.angle_alpha   90.00
_cell.angle_beta   90.00
_cell.angle_gamma   90.00
#
_symmetry.space_group_name_H-M   'P 1'
#
loop_
_entity.id
_entity.type
_entity.pdbx_description
1 polymer ?
#
loop_
_entity_poly.entity_id
_entity_poly.type
_entity_poly.pdbx_seq_one_letter_code
_entity_poly.pdbx_strand_id
1 'polypeptide(L)'
;MARRWGHGRNDCVAPALLNHDVNCKNYMEWNARTQLTTWKPTPVDAASIPDGPIIDYAGKHWNGLIRDYYARRAELTLELALNDDAARRAFNATEMERRRARHAYNWTTATGEYPTTPVGDAVEVSVVMREKYKGWFASCGGGGGGSDVDAEAEAKAEANGAPAAATSSVA
;
A
#
# COMPACT_ATOMS: atom_id res chain seq x y z
N MET A 1 8.20 23.03 2.06
CA MET A 1 9.63 23.16 1.71
C MET A 1 10.36 21.91 2.18
N ALA A 2 11.10 21.25 1.29
CA ALA A 2 11.95 20.11 1.62
C ALA A 2 12.90 20.51 2.76
N ARG A 3 12.85 19.80 3.89
CA ARG A 3 13.73 20.05 5.04
C ARG A 3 15.06 19.30 4.84
N ARG A 4 16.09 19.72 5.57
CA ARG A 4 17.40 19.07 5.59
C ARG A 4 17.33 17.70 6.27
N TRP A 5 17.97 16.72 5.66
CA TRP A 5 18.44 15.48 6.25
C TRP A 5 19.65 15.76 7.14
N GLY A 6 19.41 15.92 8.45
CA GLY A 6 20.47 15.87 9.46
C GLY A 6 21.64 16.85 9.30
N HIS A 7 21.52 17.88 8.46
CA HIS A 7 22.59 18.86 8.16
C HIS A 7 23.88 18.22 7.60
N GLY A 8 23.78 17.14 6.84
CA GLY A 8 24.94 16.39 6.31
C GLY A 8 25.25 16.63 4.83
N ARG A 9 26.33 16.02 4.33
CA ARG A 9 26.75 16.06 2.90
C ARG A 9 25.75 15.40 1.92
N ASN A 10 24.74 14.72 2.45
CA ASN A 10 23.68 14.07 1.69
C ASN A 10 22.48 15.01 1.46
N ASP A 11 22.52 16.24 1.98
CA ASP A 11 21.54 17.28 1.72
C ASP A 11 21.80 17.95 0.37
N CYS A 12 20.87 17.79 -0.57
CA CYS A 12 20.85 18.63 -1.75
C CYS A 12 20.12 19.93 -1.46
N VAL A 13 20.90 20.97 -1.15
CA VAL A 13 20.41 22.35 -1.00
C VAL A 13 20.13 22.99 -2.37
N ALA A 14 19.32 24.04 -2.39
CA ALA A 14 18.76 24.63 -3.63
C ALA A 14 19.75 24.87 -4.80
N PRO A 15 21.00 25.34 -4.59
CA PRO A 15 21.97 25.46 -5.68
C PRO A 15 22.38 24.12 -6.31
N ALA A 16 22.41 23.05 -5.51
CA ALA A 16 22.73 21.70 -5.97
C ALA A 16 21.54 21.00 -6.64
N LEU A 17 20.30 21.35 -6.29
CA LEU A 17 19.10 20.81 -6.96
C LEU A 17 18.98 21.27 -8.42
N LEU A 18 19.51 22.45 -8.75
CA LEU A 18 19.51 23.00 -10.10
C LEU A 18 20.77 22.62 -10.90
N ASN A 19 21.75 22.02 -10.23
CA ASN A 19 22.97 21.55 -10.87
C ASN A 19 22.86 20.04 -11.15
N HIS A 20 22.69 19.67 -12.41
CA HIS A 20 22.57 18.28 -12.84
C HIS A 20 23.84 17.44 -12.59
N ASP A 21 24.99 18.08 -12.32
CA ASP A 21 26.24 17.38 -11.98
C ASP A 21 26.25 16.85 -10.53
N VAL A 22 25.31 17.26 -9.68
CA VAL A 22 25.21 16.79 -8.29
C VAL A 22 24.19 15.66 -8.20
N ASN A 23 24.63 14.47 -7.81
CA ASN A 23 23.74 13.33 -7.61
C ASN A 23 22.89 13.49 -6.34
N CYS A 24 21.64 13.89 -6.53
CA CYS A 24 20.65 14.10 -5.47
C CYS A 24 19.63 12.97 -5.32
N LYS A 25 19.84 11.81 -5.96
CA LYS A 25 18.86 10.71 -6.03
C LYS A 25 18.31 10.34 -4.65
N ASN A 26 19.18 10.03 -3.70
CA ASN A 26 18.77 9.59 -2.35
C ASN A 26 18.04 10.69 -1.57
N TYR A 27 18.46 11.96 -1.72
CA TYR A 27 17.79 13.08 -1.09
C TYR A 27 16.38 13.29 -1.65
N MET A 28 16.22 13.21 -2.97
CA MET A 28 14.93 13.34 -3.63
C MET A 28 14.01 12.16 -3.29
N GLU A 29 14.56 10.94 -3.24
CA GLU A 29 13.81 9.74 -2.85
C GLU A 29 13.32 9.82 -1.40
N TRP A 30 14.18 10.22 -0.46
CA TRP A 30 13.76 10.44 0.92
C TRP A 30 12.65 11.50 1.03
N ASN A 31 12.75 12.61 0.27
CA ASN A 31 11.69 13.61 0.23
C ASN A 31 10.38 13.05 -0.31
N ALA A 32 10.43 12.21 -1.36
CA ALA A 32 9.26 11.56 -1.93
C ALA A 32 8.61 10.61 -0.90
N ARG A 33 9.41 9.75 -0.26
CA ARG A 33 8.95 8.83 0.80
C ARG A 33 8.33 9.57 1.97
N THR A 34 8.99 10.63 2.45
CA THR A 34 8.50 11.46 3.56
C THR A 34 7.15 12.10 3.23
N GLN A 35 7.00 12.66 2.02
CA GLN A 35 5.73 13.28 1.60
C GLN A 35 4.57 12.29 1.52
N LEU A 36 4.81 11.04 1.12
CA LEU A 36 3.74 10.02 1.03
C LEU A 36 3.23 9.56 2.41
N THR A 37 4.01 9.74 3.47
CA THR A 37 3.79 9.07 4.75
C THR A 37 3.73 10.05 5.92
N THR A 38 4.87 10.38 6.52
CA THR A 38 4.94 11.19 7.74
C THR A 38 4.77 12.68 7.51
N TRP A 39 4.86 13.14 6.25
CA TRP A 39 4.84 14.54 5.81
C TRP A 39 6.02 15.40 6.32
N LYS A 40 6.49 15.13 7.54
CA LYS A 40 7.68 15.71 8.16
C LYS A 40 8.76 14.63 8.36
N PRO A 41 10.05 15.01 8.30
CA PRO A 41 11.15 14.15 8.70
C PRO A 41 10.95 13.57 10.10
N THR A 42 11.07 12.24 10.22
CA THR A 42 11.14 11.56 11.52
C THR A 42 12.60 11.37 11.92
N PRO A 43 13.07 11.87 13.08
CA PRO A 43 14.42 11.57 13.57
C PRO A 43 14.63 10.09 13.91
N VAL A 44 15.89 9.63 13.86
CA VAL A 44 16.27 8.22 14.15
C VAL A 44 15.90 7.77 15.57
N ASP A 45 15.97 8.71 16.52
CA ASP A 45 15.76 8.52 17.95
C ASP A 45 14.41 9.08 18.43
N ALA A 46 13.50 9.37 17.49
CA ALA A 46 12.21 9.96 17.80
C ALA A 46 11.36 9.03 18.68
N ALA A 47 10.81 9.58 19.76
CA ALA A 47 9.91 8.86 20.66
C ALA A 47 8.52 8.58 20.04
N SER A 48 8.14 9.40 19.06
CA SER A 48 6.92 9.30 18.25
C SER A 48 7.19 9.93 16.87
N ILE A 49 6.30 9.69 15.90
CA ILE A 49 6.36 10.42 14.63
C ILE A 49 6.09 11.90 14.94
N PRO A 50 6.93 12.86 14.48
CA PRO A 50 6.75 14.26 14.82
C PRO A 50 5.41 14.82 14.38
N ASP A 51 4.77 15.59 15.26
CA ASP A 51 3.46 16.19 15.00
C ASP A 51 3.49 17.06 13.74
N GLY A 52 2.57 16.79 12.83
CA GLY A 52 2.37 17.49 11.57
C GLY A 52 0.89 17.83 11.36
N PRO A 53 0.55 18.53 10.26
CA PRO A 53 -0.84 18.89 10.00
C PRO A 53 -1.78 17.69 9.93
N ILE A 54 -1.33 16.49 9.48
CA ILE A 54 -1.95 15.16 9.61
C ILE A 54 -0.88 14.09 9.23
N ILE A 55 -0.78 12.97 9.97
CA ILE A 55 0.00 11.78 9.55
C ILE A 55 -0.76 11.06 8.42
N ASP A 56 -0.06 10.61 7.37
CA ASP A 56 -0.64 9.96 6.18
C ASP A 56 -1.51 10.89 5.30
N TYR A 57 -1.33 12.21 5.40
CA TYR A 57 -2.10 13.20 4.63
C TYR A 57 -2.12 12.92 3.11
N ALA A 58 -0.98 12.54 2.55
CA ALA A 58 -0.84 12.20 1.13
C ALA A 58 -0.68 10.68 0.91
N GLY A 59 -1.27 9.86 1.78
CA GLY A 59 -1.26 8.41 1.64
C GLY A 59 -1.78 7.93 0.28
N LYS A 60 -1.29 6.76 -0.14
CA LYS A 60 -1.63 6.12 -1.43
C LYS A 60 -1.78 4.61 -1.27
N HIS A 61 -2.70 4.02 -2.03
CA HIS A 61 -2.85 2.57 -2.14
C HIS A 61 -1.95 2.02 -3.25
N TRP A 62 -0.64 2.23 -3.12
CA TRP A 62 0.34 1.81 -4.13
C TRP A 62 0.99 0.47 -3.78
N ASN A 63 1.34 -0.30 -4.80
CA ASN A 63 2.19 -1.47 -4.66
C ASN A 63 3.51 -1.07 -4.00
N GLY A 64 4.10 -1.96 -3.21
CA GLY A 64 5.28 -1.65 -2.40
C GLY A 64 4.95 -0.83 -1.16
N LEU A 65 4.29 0.32 -1.30
CA LEU A 65 3.91 1.18 -0.17
C LEU A 65 2.94 0.48 0.79
N ILE A 66 1.89 -0.17 0.27
CA ILE A 66 0.98 -0.98 1.11
C ILE A 66 1.75 -2.07 1.84
N ARG A 67 2.61 -2.81 1.15
CA ARG A 67 3.35 -3.95 1.72
C ARG A 67 4.36 -3.50 2.77
N ASP A 68 5.23 -2.57 2.42
CA ASP A 68 6.41 -2.25 3.22
C ASP A 68 6.14 -1.19 4.29
N TYR A 69 5.14 -0.33 4.09
CA TYR A 69 4.81 0.72 5.05
C TYR A 69 3.54 0.42 5.84
N TYR A 70 2.38 0.28 5.16
CA TYR A 70 1.09 0.17 5.85
C TYR A 70 0.84 -1.20 6.48
N ALA A 71 1.10 -2.30 5.76
CA ALA A 71 0.95 -3.65 6.30
C ALA A 71 1.91 -3.89 7.46
N ARG A 72 3.17 -3.43 7.35
CA ARG A 72 4.13 -3.51 8.45
C ARG A 72 3.66 -2.76 9.71
N ARG A 73 2.93 -1.64 9.57
CA ARG A 73 2.33 -0.95 10.73
C ARG A 73 1.25 -1.78 11.42
N ALA A 74 0.40 -2.47 10.64
CA ALA A 74 -0.61 -3.38 11.18
C ALA A 74 0.06 -4.57 11.89
N GLU A 75 1.11 -5.16 11.29
CA GLU A 75 1.92 -6.21 11.89
C GLU A 75 2.55 -5.77 13.23
N LEU A 76 3.21 -4.61 13.27
CA LEU A 76 3.82 -4.10 14.51
C LEU A 76 2.80 -3.93 15.63
N THR A 77 1.59 -3.52 15.29
CA THR A 77 0.48 -3.36 16.26
C THR A 77 0.05 -4.73 16.79
N LEU A 78 -0.16 -5.71 15.90
CA LEU A 78 -0.51 -7.08 16.28
C LEU A 78 0.59 -7.74 17.11
N GLU A 79 1.85 -7.63 16.68
CA GLU A 79 3.02 -8.15 17.39
C GLU A 79 3.08 -7.60 18.82
N LEU A 80 2.90 -6.29 19.02
CA LEU A 80 2.93 -5.71 20.36
C LEU A 80 1.72 -6.15 21.20
N ALA A 81 0.52 -6.17 20.61
CA ALA A 81 -0.70 -6.58 21.31
C ALA A 81 -0.60 -8.03 21.81
N LEU A 82 -0.13 -8.96 20.97
CA LEU A 82 0.06 -10.36 21.35
C LEU A 82 1.11 -10.53 22.45
N ASN A 83 2.23 -9.79 22.36
CA ASN A 83 3.27 -9.84 23.38
C ASN A 83 2.79 -9.30 24.74
N ASP A 84 1.98 -8.25 24.71
CA ASP A 84 1.45 -7.62 25.93
C ASP A 84 0.38 -8.50 26.58
N ASP A 85 -0.49 -9.12 25.77
CA ASP A 85 -1.48 -10.10 26.22
C ASP A 85 -0.81 -11.35 26.83
N ALA A 86 0.20 -11.93 26.16
CA ALA A 86 0.95 -13.07 26.67
C ALA A 86 1.66 -12.77 28.01
N ALA A 87 2.08 -11.53 28.21
CA ALA A 87 2.67 -11.04 29.46
C ALA A 87 1.62 -10.55 30.49
N ARG A 88 0.32 -10.67 30.20
CA ARG A 88 -0.81 -10.20 31.00
C ARG A 88 -0.69 -8.74 31.44
N ARG A 89 -0.28 -7.87 30.53
CA ARG A 89 -0.15 -6.42 30.75
C ARG A 89 -1.00 -5.64 29.78
N ALA A 90 -1.38 -4.43 30.20
CA ALA A 90 -2.07 -3.50 29.31
C ALA A 90 -1.20 -3.14 28.10
N PHE A 91 -1.86 -2.85 26.97
CA PHE A 91 -1.18 -2.45 25.74
C PHE A 91 -0.29 -1.23 25.96
N ASN A 92 1.00 -1.37 25.68
CA ASN A 92 1.98 -0.33 25.89
C ASN A 92 1.98 0.69 24.73
N ALA A 93 1.08 1.67 24.79
CA ALA A 93 0.94 2.72 23.79
C ALA A 93 2.25 3.49 23.55
N THR A 94 3.03 3.75 24.60
CA THR A 94 4.32 4.47 24.50
C THR A 94 5.34 3.67 23.69
N GLU A 95 5.43 2.36 23.91
CA GLU A 95 6.27 1.49 23.10
C GLU A 95 5.78 1.42 21.65
N MET A 96 4.46 1.42 21.44
CA MET A 96 3.90 1.45 20.11
C MET A 96 4.29 2.71 19.33
N GLU A 97 4.29 3.89 19.96
CA GLU A 97 4.75 5.13 19.32
C GLU A 97 6.22 5.04 18.90
N ARG A 98 7.08 4.49 19.76
CA ARG A 98 8.49 4.27 19.44
C ARG A 98 8.67 3.31 18.27
N ARG A 99 7.89 2.22 18.21
CA ARG A 99 7.91 1.27 17.08
C ARG A 99 7.47 1.92 15.78
N ARG A 100 6.40 2.74 15.81
CA ARG A 100 5.94 3.52 14.66
C ARG A 100 6.99 4.50 14.17
N ALA A 101 7.59 5.27 15.07
CA ALA A 101 8.61 6.26 14.73
C ALA A 101 9.83 5.61 14.09
N ARG A 102 10.33 4.52 14.69
CA ARG A 102 11.46 3.75 14.17
C ARG A 102 11.18 3.17 12.79
N HIS A 103 9.99 2.59 12.60
CA HIS A 103 9.55 2.08 11.30
C HIS A 103 9.47 3.19 10.26
N ALA A 104 8.89 4.34 10.61
CA ALA A 104 8.78 5.48 9.71
C ALA A 104 10.14 6.05 9.30
N TYR A 105 11.08 6.18 10.25
CA TYR A 105 12.46 6.52 9.96
C TYR A 105 13.06 5.49 9.00
N ASN A 106 13.09 4.21 9.37
CA ASN A 106 13.69 3.16 8.55
C ASN A 106 13.11 3.12 7.12
N TRP A 107 11.80 3.25 6.96
CA TRP A 107 11.17 3.20 5.64
C TRP A 107 11.45 4.45 4.81
N THR A 108 11.39 5.65 5.40
CA THR A 108 11.66 6.89 4.67
C THR A 108 13.13 7.02 4.27
N THR A 109 14.03 6.47 5.07
CA THR A 109 15.48 6.49 4.86
C THR A 109 16.00 5.35 3.98
N ALA A 110 15.15 4.37 3.65
CA ALA A 110 15.52 3.25 2.80
C ALA A 110 15.77 3.67 1.35
N THR A 111 16.70 2.98 0.69
CA THR A 111 17.08 3.19 -0.72
C THR A 111 16.75 1.97 -1.60
N GLY A 112 15.83 1.12 -1.14
CA GLY A 112 15.40 -0.06 -1.89
C GLY A 112 14.50 0.31 -3.06
N GLU A 113 14.75 -0.27 -4.23
CA GLU A 113 14.01 0.05 -5.45
C GLU A 113 12.67 -0.70 -5.52
N TYR A 114 11.69 -0.07 -6.16
CA TYR A 114 10.37 -0.65 -6.43
C TYR A 114 10.24 -0.99 -7.92
N PRO A 115 9.56 -2.11 -8.29
CA PRO A 115 9.28 -2.42 -9.68
C PRO A 115 8.50 -1.30 -10.37
N THR A 116 8.90 -0.95 -11.59
CA THR A 116 8.23 0.07 -12.41
C THR A 116 7.31 -0.54 -13.47
N THR A 117 7.36 -1.86 -13.64
CA THR A 117 6.49 -2.62 -14.53
C THR A 117 5.44 -3.38 -13.73
N PRO A 118 4.18 -3.43 -14.20
CA PRO A 118 3.14 -4.22 -13.55
C PRO A 118 3.44 -5.72 -13.65
N VAL A 119 3.02 -6.48 -12.64
CA VAL A 119 3.15 -7.94 -12.56
C VAL A 119 1.80 -8.53 -12.19
N GLY A 120 1.37 -9.57 -12.91
CA GLY A 120 0.09 -10.28 -12.70
C GLY A 120 -1.10 -9.67 -13.46
N ASP A 121 -2.25 -10.36 -13.38
CA ASP A 121 -3.51 -9.94 -13.98
C ASP A 121 -4.45 -9.34 -12.91
N ALA A 122 -4.90 -8.10 -13.11
CA ALA A 122 -5.75 -7.40 -12.16
C ALA A 122 -7.17 -8.02 -12.04
N VAL A 123 -7.71 -8.57 -13.12
CA VAL A 123 -9.03 -9.24 -13.14
C VAL A 123 -8.95 -10.54 -12.35
N GLU A 124 -7.91 -11.34 -12.59
CA GLU A 124 -7.70 -12.59 -11.87
C GLU A 124 -7.56 -12.33 -10.36
N VAL A 125 -6.73 -11.35 -9.97
CA VAL A 125 -6.57 -10.97 -8.55
C VAL A 125 -7.90 -10.50 -7.95
N SER A 126 -8.69 -9.72 -8.68
CA SER A 126 -10.00 -9.25 -8.21
C SER A 126 -10.95 -10.41 -7.93
N VAL A 127 -11.02 -11.40 -8.83
CA VAL A 127 -11.85 -12.60 -8.66
C VAL A 127 -11.42 -13.39 -7.42
N VAL A 128 -10.11 -13.61 -7.24
CA VAL A 128 -9.56 -14.32 -6.08
C VAL A 128 -9.89 -13.58 -4.78
N MET A 129 -9.73 -12.25 -4.75
CA MET A 129 -10.04 -11.43 -3.58
C MET A 129 -11.53 -11.47 -3.24
N ARG A 130 -12.41 -11.32 -4.24
CA ARG A 130 -13.85 -11.42 -4.04
C ARG A 130 -14.22 -12.78 -3.47
N GLU A 131 -13.71 -13.87 -4.04
CA GLU A 131 -14.04 -15.22 -3.58
C GLU A 131 -13.58 -15.45 -2.13
N LYS A 132 -12.38 -14.98 -1.79
CA LYS A 132 -11.83 -15.10 -0.44
C LYS A 132 -12.62 -14.33 0.60
N TYR A 133 -13.08 -13.12 0.28
CA TYR A 133 -13.66 -12.21 1.25
C TYR A 133 -15.20 -12.09 1.20
N LYS A 134 -15.88 -12.57 0.16
CA LYS A 134 -17.35 -12.42 0.01
C LYS A 134 -18.16 -12.89 1.24
N GLY A 135 -17.73 -13.98 1.90
CA GLY A 135 -18.43 -14.51 3.08
C GLY A 135 -18.43 -13.56 4.27
N TRP A 136 -17.39 -12.72 4.40
CA TRP A 136 -17.28 -11.72 5.47
C TRP A 136 -18.16 -10.49 5.22
N PHE A 137 -18.55 -10.25 3.96
CA PHE A 137 -19.39 -9.13 3.55
C PHE A 137 -20.84 -9.53 3.22
N ALA A 138 -21.15 -10.83 3.21
CA ALA A 138 -22.48 -11.34 2.87
C ALA A 138 -23.57 -10.98 3.91
N SER A 139 -23.19 -10.74 5.16
CA SER A 139 -24.16 -10.47 6.24
C SER A 139 -24.80 -9.08 6.20
N CYS A 140 -24.39 -8.20 5.27
CA CYS A 140 -25.05 -6.90 5.08
C CYS A 140 -26.39 -6.99 4.32
N GLY A 141 -26.75 -8.16 3.76
CA GLY A 141 -28.02 -8.38 3.03
C GLY A 141 -29.16 -8.98 3.86
N GLY A 142 -28.95 -9.27 5.15
CA GLY A 142 -29.93 -9.90 6.03
C GLY A 142 -30.92 -8.92 6.66
N GLY A 143 -31.63 -8.12 5.86
CA GLY A 143 -32.64 -7.19 6.38
C GLY A 143 -33.22 -6.23 5.35
N GLY A 144 -33.96 -6.76 4.37
CA GLY A 144 -34.79 -5.97 3.45
C GLY A 144 -34.46 -6.22 1.99
N GLY A 145 -35.43 -6.75 1.24
CA GLY A 145 -35.26 -7.27 -0.11
C GLY A 145 -34.79 -6.24 -1.15
N GLY A 146 -34.09 -6.78 -2.14
CA GLY A 146 -33.63 -6.09 -3.33
C GLY A 146 -32.75 -7.04 -4.13
N SER A 147 -33.37 -7.80 -5.03
CA SER A 147 -32.70 -8.47 -6.15
C SER A 147 -31.77 -7.48 -6.85
N ASP A 148 -30.53 -7.86 -7.15
CA ASP A 148 -29.72 -7.36 -8.28
C ASP A 148 -28.25 -7.86 -8.19
N VAL A 149 -28.04 -9.19 -8.16
CA VAL A 149 -26.71 -9.79 -8.39
C VAL A 149 -26.82 -11.03 -9.26
N ASP A 150 -27.48 -10.91 -10.42
CA ASP A 150 -27.43 -11.94 -11.47
C ASP A 150 -27.18 -11.37 -12.89
N ALA A 151 -26.83 -10.08 -13.04
CA ALA A 151 -26.79 -9.43 -14.35
C ALA A 151 -25.49 -9.59 -15.17
N GLU A 152 -24.50 -10.39 -14.76
CA GLU A 152 -23.23 -10.51 -15.51
C GLU A 152 -22.78 -11.96 -15.80
N ALA A 153 -23.73 -12.90 -15.81
CA ALA A 153 -23.48 -14.28 -16.26
C ALA A 153 -23.96 -14.57 -17.71
N GLU A 154 -24.70 -13.66 -18.36
CA GLU A 154 -25.31 -13.90 -19.69
C GLU A 154 -24.55 -13.29 -20.89
N ALA A 155 -23.24 -13.04 -20.79
CA ALA A 155 -22.44 -12.56 -21.94
C ALA A 155 -21.43 -13.59 -22.49
N LYS A 156 -21.41 -14.84 -21.99
CA LYS A 156 -20.41 -15.85 -22.40
C LYS A 156 -20.97 -17.16 -23.00
N ALA A 157 -22.23 -17.18 -23.43
CA ALA A 157 -22.82 -18.35 -24.10
C ALA A 157 -22.92 -18.24 -25.64
N GLU A 158 -22.70 -17.06 -26.24
CA GLU A 158 -22.96 -16.86 -27.68
C GLU A 158 -21.71 -16.73 -28.57
N ALA A 159 -20.56 -17.24 -28.12
CA ALA A 159 -19.30 -17.18 -28.87
C ALA A 159 -18.66 -18.53 -29.21
N ASN A 160 -19.29 -19.67 -28.89
CA ASN A 160 -18.77 -21.01 -29.20
C ASN A 160 -19.83 -21.89 -29.87
N GLY A 161 -20.14 -21.60 -31.12
CA GLY A 161 -20.85 -22.50 -32.03
C GLY A 161 -19.98 -22.84 -33.24
N ALA A 162 -19.42 -24.04 -33.26
CA ALA A 162 -18.83 -24.66 -34.45
C ALA A 162 -19.42 -26.08 -34.60
N PRO A 163 -19.39 -26.70 -35.78
CA PRO A 163 -19.74 -26.24 -37.13
C PRO A 163 -20.93 -27.07 -37.70
N ALA A 164 -21.63 -26.59 -38.72
CA ALA A 164 -22.58 -27.41 -39.48
C ALA A 164 -22.01 -27.74 -40.86
N ALA A 165 -21.49 -28.95 -41.00
CA ALA A 165 -21.30 -29.59 -42.30
C ALA A 165 -22.65 -30.16 -42.75
N ALA A 166 -23.13 -29.78 -43.94
CA ALA A 166 -24.16 -30.50 -44.65
C ALA A 166 -23.81 -30.56 -46.15
N THR A 167 -24.04 -31.74 -46.69
CA THR A 167 -23.60 -32.35 -47.94
C THR A 167 -24.29 -31.82 -49.20
N SER A 168 -23.57 -31.99 -50.32
CA SER A 168 -24.00 -31.84 -51.71
C SER A 168 -25.16 -32.77 -52.13
N SER A 169 -26.05 -32.29 -53.00
CA SER A 169 -26.75 -33.10 -54.02
C SER A 169 -27.39 -32.23 -55.13
N VAL A 170 -26.78 -32.29 -56.32
CA VAL A 170 -27.36 -32.40 -57.68
C VAL A 170 -28.72 -31.76 -58.00
N ALA A 171 -28.72 -30.79 -58.91
CA ALA A 171 -29.38 -30.82 -60.22
C ALA A 171 -28.73 -29.78 -61.16
#